data_AF-A0AAE0RHU6-F1
#
_entry.id   AF-A0AAE0RHU6-F1
#
_cell.length_a   1.000
_cell.length_b   1.000
_cell.length_c   1.000
_cell.angle_alpha   90.00
_cell.angle_beta   90.00
_cell.angle_gamma   90.00
#
_symmetry.space_group_name_H-M   'P 1'
#
loop_
_entity.id
_entity.type
_entity.pdbx_description
1 polymer ?
#
loop_
_entity_poly.entity_id
_entity_poly.type
_entity_poly.pdbx_seq_one_letter_code
_entity_poly.pdbx_strand_id
1 'polypeptide(L)'
;MMFADDIVICSESREQLEENLERWRFALERRGMKVSRSKNEYMCVNEREGSGTVRLQGEEVKKVQEFKYLGSTVQSNGECGKEVKKRVQVGWNGWRKVSGVLCDRKISARIKGKVYKTVVRPAMLYGLETVSLRKRQESELEVAELKMLRFSLGVTRLDRIRNEYIRGTVHVGRLGDKVREARLRWFGHVQRREISVGHIHQSPWSLSKEDLKGGDAGGSHWGFSDGKEDIGTQSVRLGNHISSTLILNTSIPQGCVLSPLLYSLFTHDCVPCHNSNIFIKYADDTTDVGRISNNDESTYREEIQSLSAWCSMTNLTLNATKTKELIVDFRKSNSSRHSPIYINRSKVERVSSFKFLGVHISEDLSWHLNTSTLVRKAQQCLYFLGRFKKVHPSHKILTNFYRCIIESFLTSSMVKE
;
A
#
# COMPACT_ATOMS: atom_id res chain seq x y z
N MET A 1 -6.62 -0.82 -11.33
CA MET A 1 -5.98 -0.51 -10.03
C MET A 1 -6.93 0.35 -9.23
N MET A 2 -7.27 -0.01 -7.99
CA MET A 2 -8.30 0.70 -7.22
C MET A 2 -7.78 1.01 -5.82
N PHE A 3 -7.91 2.27 -5.40
CA PHE A 3 -7.75 2.65 -4.00
C PHE A 3 -8.81 3.69 -3.65
N ALA A 4 -9.79 3.31 -2.82
CA ALA A 4 -10.97 4.12 -2.55
C ALA A 4 -11.64 4.61 -3.85
N ASP A 5 -11.66 5.92 -4.10
CA ASP A 5 -12.20 6.56 -5.30
C ASP A 5 -11.19 6.69 -6.46
N ASP A 6 -9.90 6.44 -6.22
CA ASP A 6 -8.84 6.53 -7.24
C ASP A 6 -8.72 5.22 -8.02
N ILE A 7 -9.28 5.21 -9.24
CA ILE A 7 -9.16 4.10 -10.19
C ILE A 7 -8.15 4.45 -11.28
N VAL A 8 -7.15 3.58 -11.49
CA VAL A 8 -6.22 3.67 -12.62
C VAL A 8 -6.39 2.46 -13.51
N ILE A 9 -6.60 2.73 -14.80
CA ILE A 9 -6.72 1.73 -15.86
C ILE A 9 -5.44 1.83 -16.71
N CYS A 10 -4.85 0.68 -17.02
CA CYS A 10 -3.69 0.59 -17.89
C CYS A 10 -4.04 -0.31 -19.08
N SER A 11 -3.69 0.14 -20.28
CA SER A 11 -3.89 -0.58 -21.53
C SER A 11 -2.70 -0.34 -22.45
N GLU A 12 -2.43 -1.28 -23.34
CA GLU A 12 -1.33 -1.19 -24.32
C GLU A 12 -1.70 -0.29 -25.52
N SER A 13 -3.01 -0.12 -25.80
CA SER A 13 -3.52 0.76 -26.84
C SER A 13 -4.54 1.77 -26.30
N ARG A 14 -4.75 2.86 -27.04
CA ARG A 14 -5.72 3.91 -26.67
C ARG A 14 -7.15 3.41 -26.81
N GLU A 15 -7.42 2.63 -27.84
CA GLU A 15 -8.73 2.05 -28.14
C GLU A 15 -9.15 1.11 -27.00
N GLN A 16 -8.23 0.27 -26.53
CA GLN A 16 -8.46 -0.60 -25.37
C GLN A 16 -8.67 0.20 -24.09
N LEU A 17 -7.98 1.33 -23.92
CA LEU A 17 -8.16 2.22 -22.78
C LEU A 17 -9.56 2.86 -22.79
N GLU A 18 -10.01 3.36 -23.93
CA GLU A 18 -11.36 3.91 -24.12
C GLU A 18 -12.44 2.87 -23.84
N GLU A 19 -12.30 1.67 -24.39
CA GLU A 19 -13.24 0.57 -24.16
C GLU A 19 -13.32 0.22 -22.67
N ASN A 20 -12.17 0.10 -22.00
CA ASN A 20 -12.12 -0.19 -20.57
C ASN A 20 -12.71 0.95 -19.74
N LEU A 21 -12.44 2.20 -20.09
CA LEU A 21 -13.01 3.38 -19.43
C LEU A 21 -14.54 3.37 -19.53
N GLU A 22 -15.09 3.04 -20.69
CA GLU A 22 -16.54 2.96 -20.91
C GLU A 22 -17.20 1.79 -20.16
N ARG A 23 -16.55 0.62 -20.15
CA ARG A 23 -16.99 -0.52 -19.33
C ARG A 23 -17.05 -0.15 -17.84
N TRP A 24 -16.01 0.52 -17.34
CA TRP A 24 -15.95 0.99 -15.95
C TRP A 24 -17.02 2.03 -15.65
N ARG A 25 -17.17 3.02 -16.51
CA ARG A 25 -18.21 4.04 -16.40
C ARG A 25 -19.60 3.42 -16.28
N PHE A 26 -19.96 2.52 -17.19
CA PHE A 26 -21.26 1.85 -17.17
C PHE A 26 -21.47 1.03 -15.89
N ALA A 27 -20.44 0.32 -15.43
CA ALA A 27 -20.51 -0.45 -14.18
C ALA A 27 -20.69 0.44 -12.93
N LEU A 28 -20.06 1.62 -12.91
CA LEU A 28 -20.17 2.59 -11.82
C LEU A 28 -21.53 3.31 -11.84
N GLU A 29 -21.98 3.77 -13.01
CA GLU A 29 -23.25 4.47 -13.19
C GLU A 29 -24.45 3.57 -12.86
N ARG A 30 -24.39 2.28 -13.21
CA ARG A 30 -25.40 1.29 -12.81
C ARG A 30 -25.54 1.13 -11.30
N ARG A 31 -24.50 1.47 -10.54
CA ARG A 31 -24.48 1.42 -9.06
C ARG A 31 -24.69 2.78 -8.42
N GLY A 32 -25.18 3.76 -9.19
CA GLY A 32 -25.48 5.12 -8.70
C GLY A 32 -24.26 6.03 -8.55
N MET A 33 -23.08 5.60 -8.96
CA MET A 33 -21.85 6.42 -8.88
C MET A 33 -21.66 7.23 -10.16
N LYS A 34 -21.32 8.52 -10.01
CA LYS A 34 -21.00 9.41 -11.14
C LYS A 34 -19.50 9.55 -11.30
N VAL A 35 -19.01 9.29 -12.51
CA VAL A 35 -17.60 9.49 -12.86
C VAL A 35 -17.33 10.99 -13.06
N SER A 36 -16.31 11.52 -12.40
CA SER A 36 -15.98 12.94 -12.47
C SER A 36 -15.18 13.27 -13.73
N ARG A 37 -15.82 13.93 -14.70
CA ARG A 37 -15.20 14.30 -15.99
C ARG A 37 -13.98 15.20 -15.86
N SER A 38 -14.03 16.17 -14.93
CA SER A 38 -12.95 17.16 -14.75
C SER A 38 -11.75 16.65 -13.95
N LYS A 39 -11.88 15.50 -13.28
CA LYS A 39 -10.80 14.89 -12.48
C LYS A 39 -10.08 13.77 -13.21
N ASN A 40 -10.67 13.23 -14.27
CA ASN A 40 -10.07 12.14 -15.04
C ASN A 40 -8.96 12.68 -15.94
N GLU A 41 -7.80 12.06 -15.83
CA GLU A 41 -6.62 12.38 -16.63
C GLU A 41 -6.06 11.08 -17.21
N TYR A 42 -5.48 11.15 -18.40
CA TYR A 42 -4.75 10.02 -18.99
C TYR A 42 -3.30 10.41 -19.28
N MET A 43 -2.40 9.43 -19.18
CA MET A 43 -0.96 9.62 -19.44
C MET A 43 -0.47 8.51 -20.36
N CYS A 44 0.23 8.88 -21.41
CA CYS A 44 0.94 7.93 -22.28
C CYS A 44 2.39 7.84 -21.84
N VAL A 45 2.90 6.63 -21.66
CA VAL A 45 4.30 6.38 -21.29
C VAL A 45 5.05 5.92 -22.53
N ASN A 46 6.21 6.52 -22.82
CA ASN A 46 7.07 6.17 -23.97
C ASN A 46 6.43 6.29 -25.38
N GLU A 47 5.52 7.25 -25.58
CA GLU A 47 4.87 7.49 -26.87
C GLU A 47 5.85 8.11 -27.89
N ARG A 48 6.02 7.46 -29.05
CA ARG A 48 6.90 7.94 -30.14
C ARG A 48 6.18 8.80 -31.18
N GLU A 49 4.86 8.65 -31.32
CA GLU A 49 4.04 9.36 -32.31
C GLU A 49 2.77 9.91 -31.64
N GLY A 50 2.64 11.24 -31.65
CA GLY A 50 1.65 11.99 -30.87
C GLY A 50 0.29 12.19 -31.55
N SER A 51 -0.25 11.19 -32.24
CA SER A 51 -1.56 11.30 -32.88
C SER A 51 -2.56 10.34 -32.24
N GLY A 52 -3.46 10.87 -31.41
CA GLY A 52 -4.56 10.12 -30.80
C GLY A 52 -4.98 10.69 -29.45
N THR A 53 -6.27 10.99 -29.30
CA THR A 53 -6.89 11.46 -28.05
C THR A 53 -7.72 10.33 -27.44
N VAL A 54 -7.82 10.30 -26.11
CA VAL A 54 -8.65 9.33 -25.39
C VAL A 54 -9.96 10.01 -25.05
N ARG A 55 -11.09 9.38 -25.39
CA ARG A 55 -12.43 9.89 -25.14
C ARG A 55 -13.16 9.10 -24.08
N LEU A 56 -13.96 9.80 -23.28
CA LEU A 56 -14.90 9.24 -22.33
C LEU A 56 -16.24 9.95 -22.53
N GLN A 57 -17.29 9.20 -22.80
CA GLN A 57 -18.61 9.74 -23.20
C GLN A 57 -18.55 10.62 -24.46
N GLY A 58 -17.58 10.38 -25.35
CA GLY A 58 -17.35 11.22 -26.54
C GLY A 58 -16.61 12.54 -26.28
N GLU A 59 -16.34 12.90 -25.03
CA GLU A 59 -15.51 14.06 -24.66
C GLU A 59 -14.04 13.66 -24.51
N GLU A 60 -13.12 14.54 -24.88
CA GLU A 60 -11.69 14.31 -24.73
C GLU A 60 -11.26 14.37 -23.25
N VAL A 61 -10.64 13.29 -22.78
CA VAL A 61 -10.02 13.23 -21.44
C VAL A 61 -8.74 14.06 -21.45
N LYS A 62 -8.42 14.74 -20.35
CA LYS A 62 -7.21 15.57 -20.28
C LYS A 62 -5.94 14.71 -20.33
N LYS A 63 -5.09 14.94 -21.34
CA LYS A 63 -3.74 14.35 -21.43
C LYS A 63 -2.79 15.03 -20.45
N VAL A 64 -2.06 14.25 -19.66
CA VAL A 64 -1.03 14.77 -18.75
C VAL A 64 0.33 14.11 -18.98
N GLN A 65 1.39 14.88 -18.72
CA GLN A 65 2.78 14.41 -18.74
C GLN A 65 3.25 13.90 -17.37
N GLU A 66 2.46 14.19 -16.33
CA GLU A 66 2.74 13.85 -14.94
C GLU A 66 1.44 13.42 -14.28
N PHE A 67 1.43 12.23 -13.70
CA PHE A 67 0.28 11.69 -12.99
C PHE A 67 0.60 11.50 -11.51
N LYS A 68 -0.29 11.97 -10.63
CA LYS A 68 -0.16 11.79 -9.19
C LYS A 68 -1.07 10.65 -8.74
N TYR A 69 -0.47 9.64 -8.12
CA TYR A 69 -1.20 8.50 -7.57
C TYR A 69 -0.71 8.18 -6.16
N LEU A 70 -1.61 8.17 -5.18
CA LEU A 70 -1.34 7.87 -3.76
C LEU A 70 -0.15 8.68 -3.17
N GLY A 71 0.03 9.91 -3.65
CA GLY A 71 1.10 10.80 -3.20
C GLY A 71 2.45 10.58 -3.91
N SER A 72 2.58 9.60 -4.80
CA SER A 72 3.73 9.46 -5.72
C SER A 72 3.42 10.09 -7.08
N THR A 73 4.45 10.65 -7.70
CA THR A 73 4.36 11.27 -9.02
C THR A 73 5.05 10.35 -10.06
N VAL A 74 4.34 10.01 -11.13
CA VAL A 74 4.89 9.28 -12.28
C VAL A 74 4.96 10.23 -13.48
N GLN A 75 6.06 10.19 -14.23
CA GLN A 75 6.25 10.99 -15.44
C GLN A 75 6.16 10.13 -16.70
N SER A 76 5.58 10.68 -17.77
CA SER A 76 5.44 10.03 -19.08
C SER A 76 6.76 9.56 -19.71
N ASN A 77 7.85 10.27 -19.41
CA ASN A 77 9.21 9.98 -19.86
C ASN A 77 9.99 9.05 -18.93
N GLY A 78 9.35 8.52 -17.88
CA GLY A 78 9.98 7.65 -16.88
C GLY A 78 11.02 8.34 -15.99
N GLU A 79 11.16 9.67 -16.06
CA GLU A 79 12.09 10.40 -15.21
C GLU A 79 11.61 10.49 -13.76
N CYS A 80 12.58 10.55 -12.85
CA CYS A 80 12.35 10.54 -11.41
C CYS A 80 12.69 11.86 -10.70
N GLY A 81 13.18 12.86 -11.44
CA GLY A 81 13.69 14.10 -10.84
C GLY A 81 12.62 14.88 -10.07
N LYS A 82 11.39 14.93 -10.59
CA LYS A 82 10.29 15.62 -9.91
C LYS A 82 9.87 14.92 -8.62
N GLU A 83 9.76 13.59 -8.65
CA GLU A 83 9.45 12.79 -7.47
C GLU A 83 10.49 12.99 -6.37
N VAL A 84 11.77 12.99 -6.72
CA VAL A 84 12.88 13.23 -5.76
C VAL A 84 12.78 14.62 -5.14
N LYS A 85 12.56 15.67 -5.94
CA LYS A 85 12.38 17.04 -5.43
C LYS A 85 11.19 17.14 -4.48
N LYS A 86 10.07 16.50 -4.83
CA LYS A 86 8.88 16.41 -3.99
C LYS A 86 9.20 15.73 -2.65
N ARG A 87 9.92 14.61 -2.66
CA ARG A 87 10.33 13.91 -1.43
C ARG A 87 11.25 14.74 -0.55
N VAL A 88 12.19 15.48 -1.15
CA VAL A 88 13.03 16.45 -0.43
C VAL A 88 12.15 17.52 0.23
N GLN A 89 11.16 18.06 -0.47
CA GLN A 89 10.25 19.06 0.08
C GLN A 89 9.38 18.51 1.22
N VAL A 90 8.82 17.31 1.06
CA VAL A 90 8.05 16.64 2.12
C VAL A 90 8.93 16.36 3.34
N GLY A 91 10.17 15.93 3.13
CA GLY A 91 11.18 15.79 4.18
C GLY A 91 11.43 17.09 4.94
N TRP A 92 11.65 18.21 4.23
CA TRP A 92 11.80 19.52 4.85
C TRP A 92 10.57 19.97 5.62
N ASN A 93 9.36 19.70 5.12
CA ASN A 93 8.13 20.01 5.83
C ASN A 93 8.03 19.21 7.13
N GLY A 94 8.37 17.93 7.12
CA GLY A 94 8.48 17.10 8.32
C GLY A 94 9.52 17.66 9.30
N TRP A 95 10.71 18.01 8.81
CA TRP A 95 11.78 18.59 9.60
C TRP A 95 11.36 19.90 10.29
N ARG A 96 10.67 20.81 9.57
CA ARG A 96 10.20 22.08 10.15
C ARG A 96 9.23 21.88 11.30
N LYS A 97 8.33 20.89 11.21
CA LYS A 97 7.37 20.55 12.27
C LYS A 97 8.04 20.12 13.57
N VAL A 98 9.23 19.51 13.48
CA VAL A 98 10.01 19.06 14.65
C VAL A 98 11.25 19.92 14.92
N SER A 99 11.35 21.09 14.29
CA SER A 99 12.51 21.97 14.41
C SER A 99 12.73 22.46 15.85
N GLY A 100 11.67 22.66 16.64
CA GLY A 100 11.79 22.99 18.07
C GLY A 100 12.57 21.96 18.89
N VAL A 101 12.52 20.69 18.50
CA VAL A 101 13.30 19.60 19.12
C VAL A 101 14.68 19.45 18.46
N LEU A 102 14.74 19.55 17.13
CA LEU A 102 15.98 19.35 16.39
C LEU A 102 16.99 20.48 16.58
N CYS A 103 16.54 21.71 16.82
CA CYS A 103 17.39 22.87 17.00
C CYS A 103 17.69 23.20 18.48
N ASP A 104 17.05 22.51 19.44
CA ASP A 104 17.32 22.74 20.87
C ASP A 104 18.72 22.24 21.25
N ARG A 105 19.53 23.11 21.88
CA ARG A 105 20.89 22.78 22.34
C ARG A 105 20.90 21.82 23.52
N LYS A 106 19.84 21.76 24.32
CA LYS A 106 19.71 20.84 25.48
C LYS A 106 19.47 19.40 25.04
N ILE A 107 19.03 19.18 23.81
CA ILE A 107 18.71 17.86 23.29
C ILE A 107 19.95 17.22 22.67
N SER A 108 20.28 16.02 23.13
CA SER A 108 21.45 15.28 22.65
C SER A 108 21.34 14.91 21.17
N ALA A 109 22.48 14.86 20.48
CA ALA A 109 22.55 14.49 19.07
C ALA A 109 21.92 13.11 18.79
N ARG A 110 22.02 12.18 19.73
CA ARG A 110 21.39 10.86 19.63
C ARG A 110 19.86 10.93 19.58
N ILE A 111 19.23 11.80 20.38
CA ILE A 111 17.77 12.00 20.34
C ILE A 111 17.37 12.69 19.03
N LYS A 112 18.12 13.70 18.59
CA LYS A 112 17.90 14.37 17.30
C LYS A 112 17.95 13.38 16.13
N GLY A 113 18.90 12.46 16.16
CA GLY A 113 19.00 11.36 15.21
C GLY A 113 17.81 10.40 15.23
N LYS A 114 17.25 10.08 16.41
CA LYS A 114 16.01 9.30 16.51
C LYS A 114 14.83 10.05 15.87
N VAL A 115 14.64 11.32 16.18
CA VAL A 115 13.56 12.16 15.61
C VAL A 115 13.68 12.26 14.09
N TYR A 116 14.89 12.44 13.56
CA TYR A 116 15.13 12.43 12.13
C TYR A 116 14.71 11.08 11.50
N LYS A 117 15.14 9.96 12.11
CA LYS A 117 14.81 8.61 11.62
C LYS A 117 13.33 8.28 11.67
N THR A 118 12.56 8.87 12.57
CA THR A 118 11.13 8.58 12.74
C THR A 118 10.21 9.50 11.94
N VAL A 119 10.58 10.77 11.76
CA VAL A 119 9.69 11.76 11.13
C VAL A 119 10.15 12.14 9.72
N VAL A 120 11.44 12.41 9.56
CA VAL A 120 11.98 13.04 8.34
C VAL A 120 12.38 12.00 7.31
N ARG A 121 13.11 10.96 7.75
CA ARG A 121 13.59 9.91 6.86
C ARG A 121 12.46 9.13 6.18
N PRO A 122 11.39 8.67 6.87
CA PRO A 122 10.30 7.97 6.21
C PRO A 122 9.61 8.85 5.15
N ALA A 123 9.42 10.14 5.46
CA ALA A 123 8.85 11.11 4.52
C ALA A 123 9.71 11.30 3.25
N MET A 124 11.04 11.28 3.38
CA MET A 124 11.96 11.36 2.24
C MET A 124 12.04 10.04 1.45
N LEU A 125 11.95 8.89 2.12
CA LEU A 125 12.12 7.58 1.49
C LEU A 125 10.84 7.04 0.85
N TYR A 126 9.67 7.53 1.27
CA TYR A 126 8.37 7.05 0.80
C TYR A 126 8.31 6.98 -0.74
N GLY A 127 8.15 5.78 -1.29
CA GLY A 127 8.01 5.56 -2.74
C GLY A 127 9.30 5.62 -3.55
N LEU A 128 10.48 5.75 -2.92
CA LEU A 128 11.75 5.74 -3.64
C LEU A 128 12.24 4.33 -3.99
N GLU A 129 11.70 3.30 -3.34
CA GLU A 129 11.94 1.89 -3.63
C GLU A 129 11.48 1.50 -5.05
N THR A 130 10.53 2.23 -5.63
CA THR A 130 9.92 1.94 -6.93
C THR A 130 10.39 2.87 -8.04
N VAL A 131 11.33 3.75 -7.72
CA VAL A 131 11.82 4.78 -8.62
C VAL A 131 13.24 4.43 -9.04
N SER A 132 13.52 4.47 -10.33
CA SER A 132 14.87 4.31 -10.88
C SER A 132 15.72 5.56 -10.63
N LEU A 133 16.27 5.68 -9.41
CA LEU A 133 17.19 6.76 -9.04
C LEU A 133 18.49 6.68 -9.84
N ARG A 134 18.90 7.78 -10.49
CA ARG A 134 20.26 7.93 -11.03
C ARG A 134 21.17 8.56 -9.96
N LYS A 135 22.49 8.48 -10.15
CA LYS A 135 23.50 9.00 -9.21
C LYS A 135 23.28 10.47 -8.83
N ARG A 136 22.81 11.28 -9.79
CA ARG A 136 22.49 12.71 -9.57
C ARG A 136 21.36 12.88 -8.54
N GLN A 137 20.27 12.13 -8.68
CA GLN A 137 19.13 12.20 -7.77
C GLN A 137 19.47 11.65 -6.37
N GLU A 138 20.27 10.59 -6.29
CA GLU A 138 20.77 10.07 -5.02
C GLU A 138 21.61 11.13 -4.29
N SER A 139 22.50 11.81 -5.02
CA SER A 139 23.29 12.93 -4.48
C SER A 139 22.41 14.08 -3.99
N GLU A 140 21.32 14.39 -4.68
CA GLU A 140 20.37 15.44 -4.27
C GLU A 140 19.69 15.12 -2.92
N LEU A 141 19.27 13.86 -2.73
CA LEU A 141 18.71 13.39 -1.46
C LEU A 141 19.74 13.43 -0.33
N GLU A 142 20.98 13.01 -0.59
CA GLU A 142 22.04 13.03 0.41
C GLU A 142 22.43 14.46 0.82
N VAL A 143 22.47 15.40 -0.14
CA VAL A 143 22.71 16.82 0.15
C VAL A 143 21.59 17.38 1.04
N ALA A 144 20.34 17.03 0.77
CA ALA A 144 19.22 17.43 1.60
C ALA A 144 19.30 16.85 3.03
N GLU A 145 19.56 15.54 3.16
CA GLU A 145 19.77 14.87 4.46
C GLU A 145 20.89 15.57 5.24
N LEU A 146 22.06 15.76 4.64
CA LEU A 146 23.21 16.35 5.30
C LEU A 146 22.99 17.80 5.72
N LYS A 147 22.22 18.59 4.96
CA LYS A 147 21.82 19.93 5.36
C LYS A 147 20.93 19.90 6.61
N MET A 148 19.92 19.02 6.63
CA MET A 148 19.01 18.88 7.78
C MET A 148 19.75 18.44 9.06
N LEU A 149 20.69 17.49 8.94
CA LEU A 149 21.48 17.00 10.07
C LEU A 149 22.43 18.07 10.60
N ARG A 150 23.13 18.78 9.70
CA ARG A 150 24.00 19.91 10.06
C ARG A 150 23.25 21.00 10.82
N PHE A 151 22.10 21.41 10.31
CA PHE A 151 21.23 22.37 10.99
C PHE A 151 20.86 21.90 12.40
N SER A 152 20.52 20.63 12.58
CA SER A 152 20.18 20.09 13.91
C SER A 152 21.33 20.11 14.91
N LEU A 153 22.58 20.07 14.42
CA LEU A 153 23.78 20.12 15.25
C LEU A 153 24.35 21.54 15.39
N GLY A 154 23.78 22.53 14.71
CA GLY A 154 24.35 23.89 14.66
C GLY A 154 25.69 23.97 13.91
N VAL A 155 25.97 23.00 13.03
CA VAL A 155 27.22 22.90 12.27
C VAL A 155 27.01 23.49 10.88
N THR A 156 27.94 24.32 10.43
CA THR A 156 27.98 24.94 9.12
C THR A 156 28.96 24.22 8.18
N ARG A 157 29.02 24.67 6.91
CA ARG A 157 30.04 24.18 5.98
C ARG A 157 31.44 24.72 6.30
N LEU A 158 31.53 25.84 7.02
CA LEU A 158 32.80 26.49 7.37
C LEU A 158 33.57 25.70 8.43
N ASP A 159 32.85 24.91 9.24
CA ASP A 159 33.45 24.06 10.28
C ASP A 159 34.25 22.89 9.71
N ARG A 160 34.18 22.66 8.39
CA ARG A 160 34.91 21.60 7.66
C ARG A 160 34.77 20.19 8.25
N ILE A 161 33.68 19.92 8.97
CA ILE A 161 33.39 18.61 9.57
C ILE A 161 32.96 17.61 8.48
N ARG A 162 33.61 16.43 8.48
CA ARG A 162 33.32 15.32 7.56
C ARG A 162 31.87 14.83 7.70
N ASN A 163 31.26 14.47 6.56
CA ASN A 163 29.88 13.99 6.51
C ASN A 163 29.69 12.71 7.33
N GLU A 164 30.67 11.82 7.33
CA GLU A 164 30.67 10.57 8.09
C GLU A 164 30.57 10.84 9.60
N TYR A 165 31.30 11.84 10.08
CA TYR A 165 31.29 12.21 11.50
C TYR A 165 29.93 12.77 11.93
N ILE A 166 29.30 13.61 11.11
CA ILE A 166 27.96 14.14 11.40
C ILE A 166 26.94 13.02 11.48
N ARG A 167 26.94 12.11 10.50
CA ARG A 167 26.08 10.92 10.51
C ARG A 167 26.35 10.00 11.69
N GLY A 168 27.62 9.80 12.06
CA GLY A 168 28.03 9.05 13.25
C GLY A 168 27.50 9.67 14.54
N THR A 169 27.64 10.98 14.70
CA THR A 169 27.22 11.75 15.89
C THR A 169 25.72 11.61 16.16
N VAL A 170 24.88 11.57 15.12
CA VAL A 170 23.43 11.38 15.24
C VAL A 170 22.99 9.91 15.10
N HIS A 171 23.91 8.96 14.88
CA HIS A 171 23.61 7.54 14.62
C HIS A 171 22.62 7.31 13.47
N VAL A 172 22.95 7.87 12.30
CA VAL A 172 22.13 7.88 11.10
C VAL A 172 22.96 7.32 9.93
N GLY A 173 22.59 6.15 9.39
CA GLY A 173 23.21 5.59 8.18
C GLY A 173 22.87 6.41 6.92
N ARG A 174 23.57 6.19 5.80
CA ARG A 174 23.35 6.97 4.56
C ARG A 174 21.97 6.71 3.99
N LEU A 175 21.36 7.74 3.40
CA LEU A 175 20.06 7.63 2.77
C LEU A 175 20.06 6.65 1.59
N GLY A 176 21.11 6.67 0.75
CA GLY A 176 21.26 5.74 -0.38
C GLY A 176 21.28 4.26 0.04
N ASP A 177 21.97 3.93 1.12
CA ASP A 177 21.95 2.58 1.71
C ASP A 177 20.52 2.17 2.10
N LYS A 178 19.75 3.10 2.68
CA LYS A 178 18.35 2.84 3.09
C LYS A 178 17.40 2.67 1.91
N VAL A 179 17.62 3.37 0.80
CA VAL A 179 16.87 3.09 -0.44
C VAL A 179 17.19 1.70 -0.96
N ARG A 180 18.48 1.31 -0.99
CA ARG A 180 18.90 -0.03 -1.41
C ARG A 180 18.31 -1.14 -0.53
N GLU A 181 18.34 -0.97 0.79
CA GLU A 181 17.69 -1.89 1.73
C GLU A 181 16.20 -2.05 1.44
N ALA A 182 15.48 -0.96 1.16
CA ALA A 182 14.06 -1.00 0.82
C ALA A 182 13.79 -1.75 -0.50
N ARG A 183 14.64 -1.52 -1.53
CA ARG A 183 14.56 -2.24 -2.81
C ARG A 183 14.85 -3.73 -2.68
N LEU A 184 15.87 -4.11 -1.91
CA LEU A 184 16.21 -5.53 -1.70
C LEU A 184 15.11 -6.25 -0.92
N ARG A 185 14.51 -5.57 0.08
CA ARG A 185 13.34 -6.10 0.79
C ARG A 185 12.17 -6.36 -0.17
N TRP A 186 11.93 -5.44 -1.11
CA TRP A 186 10.93 -5.60 -2.16
C TRP A 186 11.27 -6.74 -3.13
N PHE A 187 12.49 -6.80 -3.64
CA PHE A 187 12.94 -7.84 -4.56
C PHE A 187 12.85 -9.24 -3.96
N GLY A 188 13.25 -9.39 -2.69
CA GLY A 188 13.09 -10.66 -1.96
C GLY A 188 11.63 -11.09 -1.86
N HIS A 189 10.68 -10.16 -1.80
CA HIS A 189 9.26 -10.48 -1.86
C HIS A 189 8.84 -11.03 -3.24
N VAL A 190 9.34 -10.42 -4.32
CA VAL A 190 9.06 -10.87 -5.70
C VAL A 190 9.68 -12.25 -5.99
N GLN A 191 10.91 -12.50 -5.54
CA GLN A 191 11.63 -13.76 -5.82
C GLN A 191 11.08 -14.99 -5.09
N ARG A 192 10.33 -14.83 -4.00
CA ARG A 192 9.66 -15.96 -3.30
C ARG A 192 8.45 -16.52 -4.07
N ARG A 193 8.27 -16.09 -5.32
CA ARG A 193 7.34 -16.64 -6.29
C ARG A 193 8.08 -17.70 -7.11
N GLU A 194 7.77 -18.99 -6.89
CA GLU A 194 8.15 -20.01 -7.86
C GLU A 194 7.36 -19.74 -9.14
N ILE A 195 8.08 -19.48 -10.23
CA ILE A 195 7.47 -19.31 -11.55
C ILE A 195 7.41 -20.70 -12.18
N SER A 196 6.37 -21.48 -11.88
CA SER A 196 5.98 -22.58 -12.75
C SER A 196 5.31 -21.98 -13.99
N VAL A 197 6.11 -21.70 -15.03
CA VAL A 197 5.62 -21.20 -16.32
C VAL A 197 4.85 -22.31 -17.04
N GLY A 198 3.53 -22.27 -16.95
CA GLY A 198 2.69 -22.52 -18.11
C GLY A 198 2.72 -21.25 -18.97
N HIS A 199 3.24 -21.38 -20.18
CA HIS A 199 3.46 -20.36 -21.20
C HIS A 199 2.67 -19.04 -21.08
N ILE A 200 3.39 -17.96 -20.73
CA ILE A 200 3.05 -16.61 -21.18
C ILE A 200 4.25 -16.12 -21.97
N HIS A 201 3.98 -15.72 -23.23
CA HIS A 201 4.94 -15.17 -24.18
C HIS A 201 5.82 -14.10 -23.52
N GLN A 202 7.13 -14.32 -23.54
CA GLN A 202 8.13 -13.31 -23.23
C GLN A 202 8.16 -12.23 -24.33
N SER A 203 8.19 -10.97 -23.92
CA SER A 203 8.56 -9.79 -24.71
C SER A 203 9.24 -8.78 -23.75
N PRO A 204 10.19 -7.95 -24.18
CA PRO A 204 11.60 -8.26 -24.19
C PRO A 204 12.35 -7.28 -23.26
N TRP A 205 12.62 -7.69 -22.03
CA TRP A 205 13.71 -7.12 -21.24
C TRP A 205 14.73 -8.22 -20.94
N SER A 206 15.21 -8.85 -22.00
CA SER A 206 16.40 -9.69 -22.00
C SER A 206 17.62 -8.78 -22.13
N LEU A 207 18.28 -8.49 -21.01
CA LEU A 207 19.72 -8.24 -21.05
C LEU A 207 20.35 -9.55 -21.53
N SER A 208 20.86 -9.54 -22.77
CA SER A 208 21.48 -10.70 -23.38
C SER A 208 22.72 -11.11 -22.59
N LYS A 209 22.90 -12.42 -22.42
CA LYS A 209 24.06 -13.06 -21.79
C LYS A 209 25.33 -12.99 -22.67
N GLU A 210 25.36 -12.16 -23.70
CA GLU A 210 26.46 -12.08 -24.67
C GLU A 210 27.53 -11.07 -24.28
N ASP A 211 27.29 -10.21 -23.30
CA ASP A 211 28.27 -9.19 -22.85
C ASP A 211 29.26 -9.69 -21.77
N LEU A 212 29.27 -10.99 -21.44
CA LEU A 212 30.22 -11.59 -20.50
C LEU A 212 30.79 -12.90 -21.05
N LYS A 213 31.47 -12.83 -22.20
CA LYS A 213 32.46 -13.86 -22.59
C LYS A 213 33.86 -13.34 -22.30
N GLY A 214 34.46 -13.94 -21.27
CA GLY A 214 35.88 -13.85 -20.98
C GLY A 214 36.24 -14.72 -19.78
N GLY A 215 36.70 -15.95 -20.03
CA GLY A 215 37.52 -16.72 -19.09
C GLY A 215 36.86 -17.91 -18.39
N ASP A 216 36.91 -19.05 -19.07
CA ASP A 216 37.08 -20.45 -18.63
C ASP A 216 36.77 -20.99 -17.22
N ALA A 217 36.06 -22.13 -17.30
CA ALA A 217 36.29 -23.43 -16.66
C ALA A 217 35.90 -23.68 -15.18
N GLY A 218 35.15 -24.78 -15.00
CA GLY A 218 35.08 -25.54 -13.74
C GLY A 218 33.66 -25.82 -13.25
N GLY A 219 32.99 -26.83 -13.81
CA GLY A 219 31.70 -27.28 -13.30
C GLY A 219 31.80 -28.00 -11.95
N SER A 220 30.72 -27.99 -11.18
CA SER A 220 30.20 -29.18 -10.46
C SER A 220 28.91 -28.88 -9.67
N HIS A 221 27.90 -29.70 -9.96
CA HIS A 221 26.96 -30.36 -9.04
C HIS A 221 26.32 -29.56 -7.88
N TRP A 222 25.01 -29.30 -8.00
CA TRP A 222 24.14 -28.86 -6.92
C TRP A 222 23.53 -30.08 -6.22
N GLY A 223 23.88 -30.32 -4.96
CA GLY A 223 23.16 -31.25 -4.08
C GLY A 223 22.26 -30.47 -3.13
N PHE A 224 20.97 -30.78 -3.12
CA PHE A 224 20.05 -30.37 -2.06
C PHE A 224 20.11 -31.38 -0.92
N SER A 225 20.29 -30.92 0.31
CA SER A 225 19.96 -31.69 1.51
C SER A 225 18.71 -31.08 2.13
N ASP A 226 17.74 -31.95 2.29
CA ASP A 226 16.41 -31.75 2.83
C ASP A 226 16.48 -31.51 4.35
N GLY A 227 15.59 -30.67 4.89
CA GLY A 227 15.34 -30.62 6.33
C GLY A 227 15.10 -29.25 6.96
N LYS A 228 13.84 -29.09 7.40
CA LYS A 228 13.31 -28.25 8.48
C LYS A 228 13.02 -26.76 8.21
N GLU A 229 11.81 -26.43 8.65
CA GLU A 229 11.24 -25.10 8.84
C GLU A 229 12.28 -24.11 9.38
N ASP A 230 12.73 -23.17 8.56
CA ASP A 230 13.58 -22.08 9.04
C ASP A 230 13.19 -20.74 8.44
N ILE A 231 13.01 -19.79 9.35
CA ILE A 231 12.74 -18.38 9.17
C ILE A 231 13.70 -17.80 8.12
N GLY A 232 13.16 -17.27 7.02
CA GLY A 232 13.92 -16.87 5.85
C GLY A 232 15.08 -15.92 6.14
N THR A 233 16.30 -16.45 6.13
CA THR A 233 17.53 -15.69 6.19
C THR A 233 18.00 -15.28 4.79
N GLN A 234 18.45 -14.03 4.62
CA GLN A 234 19.05 -13.55 3.37
C GLN A 234 20.51 -13.13 3.56
N SER A 235 21.37 -13.51 2.62
CA SER A 235 22.72 -12.97 2.44
C SER A 235 22.96 -12.72 0.95
N VAL A 236 23.67 -11.65 0.62
CA VAL A 236 24.05 -11.33 -0.77
C VAL A 236 25.47 -11.80 -1.01
N ARG A 237 25.69 -12.57 -2.08
CA ARG A 237 27.03 -12.99 -2.53
C ARG A 237 27.45 -12.17 -3.74
N LEU A 238 28.60 -11.51 -3.67
CA LEU A 238 29.25 -10.85 -4.80
C LEU A 238 30.65 -11.46 -4.98
N GLY A 239 30.83 -12.26 -6.03
CA GLY A 239 32.04 -13.08 -6.20
C GLY A 239 32.23 -14.03 -5.01
N ASN A 240 33.38 -13.95 -4.34
CA ASN A 240 33.73 -14.77 -3.18
C ASN A 240 33.25 -14.19 -1.84
N HIS A 241 32.62 -13.01 -1.85
CA HIS A 241 32.22 -12.33 -0.62
C HIS A 241 30.73 -12.55 -0.35
N ILE A 242 30.39 -12.99 0.86
CA ILE A 242 29.02 -13.18 1.34
C ILE A 242 28.76 -12.15 2.43
N SER A 243 27.66 -11.40 2.31
CA SER A 243 27.24 -10.45 3.35
C SER A 243 26.81 -11.17 4.62
N SER A 244 26.81 -10.46 5.75
CA SER A 244 26.16 -10.94 6.97
C SER A 244 24.72 -11.35 6.72
N THR A 245 24.31 -12.47 7.30
CA THR A 245 22.97 -13.03 7.22
C THR A 245 21.96 -12.13 7.94
N LEU A 246 20.98 -11.62 7.19
CA LEU A 246 19.84 -10.88 7.72
C LEU A 246 18.68 -11.84 7.96
N ILE A 247 18.22 -11.95 9.20
CA ILE A 247 16.98 -12.64 9.55
C ILE A 247 15.83 -11.69 9.21
N LEU A 248 15.01 -12.05 8.21
CA LEU A 248 13.90 -11.21 7.78
C LEU A 248 12.58 -11.74 8.37
N ASN A 249 12.02 -11.01 9.33
CA ASN A 249 10.61 -11.17 9.69
C ASN A 249 9.72 -10.51 8.62
N THR A 250 8.66 -11.22 8.27
CA THR A 250 7.75 -11.10 7.12
C THR A 250 7.07 -9.75 6.84
N SER A 251 6.44 -9.73 5.65
CA SER A 251 5.49 -8.76 5.04
C SER A 251 6.09 -7.69 4.12
N ILE A 252 5.30 -7.35 3.10
CA ILE A 252 5.45 -6.12 2.32
C ILE A 252 5.64 -4.96 3.31
N PRO A 253 6.60 -4.03 3.10
CA PRO A 253 6.80 -2.94 4.04
C PRO A 253 5.53 -2.09 4.16
N GLN A 254 4.90 -2.13 5.34
CA GLN A 254 3.78 -1.27 5.67
C GLN A 254 4.19 0.19 5.43
N GLY A 255 3.46 0.90 4.55
CA GLY A 255 3.77 2.28 4.16
C GLY A 255 4.53 2.46 2.83
N CYS A 256 4.80 1.38 2.08
CA CYS A 256 5.23 1.51 0.68
C CYS A 256 4.02 1.88 -0.20
N VAL A 257 4.13 2.98 -0.96
CA VAL A 257 3.05 3.62 -1.74
C VAL A 257 2.47 2.71 -2.81
N LEU A 258 3.35 1.91 -3.38
CA LEU A 258 3.01 0.95 -4.41
C LEU A 258 2.65 -0.41 -3.82
N SER A 259 2.69 -0.59 -2.50
CA SER A 259 2.25 -1.85 -1.90
C SER A 259 0.76 -2.10 -2.13
N PRO A 260 -0.15 -1.14 -1.88
CA PRO A 260 -1.55 -1.31 -2.27
C PRO A 260 -1.70 -1.53 -3.78
N LEU A 261 -0.88 -0.84 -4.60
CA LEU A 261 -0.97 -0.93 -6.06
C LEU A 261 -0.54 -2.30 -6.59
N LEU A 262 0.65 -2.74 -6.22
CA LEU A 262 1.24 -4.01 -6.58
C LEU A 262 0.44 -5.15 -5.98
N TYR A 263 -0.10 -5.01 -4.77
CA TYR A 263 -1.00 -6.00 -4.18
C TYR A 263 -2.33 -6.08 -4.92
N SER A 264 -2.89 -4.95 -5.38
CA SER A 264 -4.10 -4.93 -6.19
C SER A 264 -3.87 -5.56 -7.58
N LEU A 265 -2.70 -5.34 -8.19
CA LEU A 265 -2.31 -6.02 -9.44
C LEU A 265 -2.07 -7.51 -9.21
N PHE A 266 -1.38 -7.86 -8.12
CA PHE A 266 -1.09 -9.23 -7.73
C PHE A 266 -2.36 -10.05 -7.45
N THR A 267 -3.38 -9.43 -6.88
CA THR A 267 -4.69 -10.06 -6.61
C THR A 267 -5.73 -9.75 -7.68
N HIS A 268 -5.36 -9.16 -8.82
CA HIS A 268 -6.32 -8.76 -9.86
C HIS A 268 -7.14 -9.96 -10.36
N ASP A 269 -6.46 -11.06 -10.65
CA ASP A 269 -7.06 -12.27 -11.23
C ASP A 269 -7.80 -13.15 -10.19
N CYS A 270 -7.83 -12.73 -8.92
CA CYS A 270 -8.64 -13.36 -7.90
C CYS A 270 -10.12 -12.96 -8.09
N VAL A 271 -10.80 -13.51 -9.08
CA VAL A 271 -12.20 -13.19 -9.39
C VAL A 271 -13.13 -14.34 -8.94
N PRO A 272 -14.42 -14.04 -8.61
CA PRO A 272 -15.40 -15.09 -8.33
C PRO A 272 -15.55 -16.03 -9.53
N CYS A 273 -15.73 -17.32 -9.27
CA CYS A 273 -16.07 -18.34 -10.25
C CYS A 273 -17.56 -18.30 -10.67
N HIS A 274 -18.44 -17.84 -9.79
CA HIS A 274 -19.89 -17.81 -9.96
C HIS A 274 -20.43 -16.37 -10.01
N ASN A 275 -21.36 -16.13 -10.93
CA ASN A 275 -22.02 -14.81 -11.09
C ASN A 275 -22.90 -14.41 -9.88
N SER A 276 -23.21 -15.36 -8.98
CA SER A 276 -23.96 -15.11 -7.75
C SER A 276 -23.09 -14.57 -6.61
N ASN A 277 -21.78 -14.53 -6.79
CA ASN A 277 -20.82 -14.20 -5.75
C ASN A 277 -20.12 -12.88 -6.06
N ILE A 278 -19.79 -12.14 -5.00
CA ILE A 278 -19.17 -10.83 -5.10
C ILE A 278 -17.93 -10.83 -4.22
N PHE A 279 -16.77 -10.58 -4.82
CA PHE A 279 -15.54 -10.30 -4.07
C PHE A 279 -15.39 -8.80 -3.87
N ILE A 280 -15.35 -8.39 -2.62
CA ILE A 280 -15.01 -7.03 -2.20
C ILE A 280 -13.57 -7.05 -1.69
N LYS A 281 -12.66 -6.40 -2.42
CA LYS A 281 -11.24 -6.33 -2.07
C LYS A 281 -10.88 -4.92 -1.60
N TYR A 282 -10.21 -4.82 -0.46
CA TYR A 282 -9.66 -3.58 0.06
C TYR A 282 -8.27 -3.82 0.65
N ALA A 283 -7.22 -3.39 -0.06
CA ALA A 283 -5.85 -3.75 0.28
C ALA A 283 -5.73 -5.27 0.49
N ASP A 284 -5.23 -5.73 1.64
CA ASP A 284 -5.09 -7.14 2.01
C ASP A 284 -6.40 -7.82 2.46
N ASP A 285 -7.45 -7.06 2.77
CA ASP A 285 -8.75 -7.60 3.16
C ASP A 285 -9.55 -8.00 1.92
N THR A 286 -9.98 -9.27 1.86
CA THR A 286 -10.91 -9.77 0.84
C THR A 286 -12.16 -10.31 1.52
N THR A 287 -13.34 -9.91 1.05
CA THR A 287 -14.64 -10.40 1.50
C THR A 287 -15.34 -11.08 0.33
N ASP A 288 -15.70 -12.35 0.52
CA ASP A 288 -16.57 -13.10 -0.39
C ASP A 288 -18.02 -13.03 0.12
N VAL A 289 -18.92 -12.56 -0.74
CA VAL A 289 -20.35 -12.48 -0.49
C VAL A 289 -21.06 -13.40 -1.47
N GLY A 290 -21.63 -14.49 -0.95
CA GLY A 290 -22.44 -15.44 -1.72
C GLY A 290 -23.91 -15.40 -1.33
N ARG A 291 -24.80 -15.50 -2.32
CA ARG A 291 -26.24 -15.66 -2.07
C ARG A 291 -26.60 -17.13 -1.86
N ILE A 292 -27.12 -17.46 -0.67
CA ILE A 292 -27.72 -18.77 -0.38
C ILE A 292 -29.20 -18.71 -0.78
N SER A 293 -29.65 -19.65 -1.62
CA SER A 293 -31.05 -19.73 -2.07
C SER A 293 -31.58 -21.13 -1.81
N ASN A 294 -32.82 -21.26 -1.34
CA ASN A 294 -33.44 -22.58 -1.06
C ASN A 294 -32.61 -23.47 -0.11
N ASN A 295 -31.88 -22.87 0.85
CA ASN A 295 -30.91 -23.57 1.71
C ASN A 295 -29.73 -24.25 0.98
N ASP A 296 -29.55 -23.96 -0.31
CA ASP A 296 -28.39 -24.39 -1.07
C ASP A 296 -27.26 -23.37 -0.92
N GLU A 297 -26.16 -23.83 -0.34
CA GLU A 297 -24.92 -23.08 -0.10
C GLU A 297 -23.77 -23.57 -0.99
N SER A 298 -24.04 -24.45 -1.96
CA SER A 298 -23.02 -25.12 -2.76
C SER A 298 -22.14 -24.13 -3.52
N THR A 299 -22.73 -23.13 -4.18
CA THR A 299 -22.00 -22.08 -4.91
C THR A 299 -21.09 -21.27 -3.99
N TYR A 300 -21.57 -20.90 -2.80
CA TYR A 300 -20.77 -20.20 -1.81
C TYR A 300 -19.60 -21.06 -1.28
N ARG A 301 -19.84 -22.36 -1.07
CA ARG A 301 -18.78 -23.29 -0.63
C ARG A 301 -17.73 -23.54 -1.71
N GLU A 302 -18.16 -23.69 -2.95
CA GLU A 302 -17.29 -23.84 -4.12
C GLU A 302 -16.40 -22.61 -4.30
N GLU A 303 -16.92 -21.40 -4.06
CA GLU A 303 -16.09 -20.18 -4.07
C GLU A 303 -15.02 -20.19 -2.99
N ILE A 304 -15.36 -20.53 -1.75
CA ILE A 304 -14.38 -20.57 -0.65
C ILE A 304 -13.26 -21.56 -0.97
N GLN A 305 -13.59 -22.71 -1.55
CA GLN A 305 -12.62 -23.70 -1.97
C GLN A 305 -11.74 -23.17 -3.11
N SER A 306 -12.35 -22.54 -4.12
CA SER A 306 -11.65 -21.92 -5.24
C SER A 306 -10.71 -20.80 -4.78
N LEU A 307 -11.16 -19.95 -3.87
CA LEU A 307 -10.34 -18.90 -3.25
C LEU A 307 -9.18 -19.49 -2.46
N SER A 308 -9.41 -20.54 -1.67
CA SER A 308 -8.36 -21.23 -0.91
C SER A 308 -7.32 -21.88 -1.83
N ALA A 309 -7.76 -22.47 -2.94
CA ALA A 309 -6.88 -23.04 -3.95
C ALA A 309 -6.07 -21.95 -4.66
N TRP A 310 -6.72 -20.87 -5.08
CA TRP A 310 -6.06 -19.72 -5.70
C TRP A 310 -5.01 -19.09 -4.79
N CYS A 311 -5.33 -18.89 -3.50
CA CYS A 311 -4.35 -18.40 -2.52
C CYS A 311 -3.15 -19.34 -2.42
N SER A 312 -3.39 -20.66 -2.36
CA SER A 312 -2.31 -21.65 -2.29
C SER A 312 -1.43 -21.61 -3.55
N MET A 313 -2.02 -21.48 -4.73
CA MET A 313 -1.29 -21.34 -6.01
C MET A 313 -0.52 -20.03 -6.14
N THR A 314 -0.92 -18.98 -5.41
CA THR A 314 -0.29 -17.65 -5.45
C THR A 314 0.64 -17.40 -4.27
N ASN A 315 1.00 -18.43 -3.49
CA ASN A 315 1.81 -18.32 -2.28
C ASN A 315 1.22 -17.35 -1.23
N LEU A 316 -0.10 -17.26 -1.18
CA LEU A 316 -0.85 -16.60 -0.11
C LEU A 316 -1.40 -17.64 0.88
N THR A 317 -1.33 -17.31 2.17
CA THR A 317 -1.90 -18.16 3.22
C THR A 317 -3.13 -17.50 3.79
N LEU A 318 -4.30 -18.11 3.60
CA LEU A 318 -5.52 -17.69 4.28
C LEU A 318 -5.42 -18.00 5.77
N ASN A 319 -5.68 -16.99 6.60
CA ASN A 319 -5.65 -17.12 8.04
C ASN A 319 -7.06 -17.36 8.59
N ALA A 320 -7.41 -18.64 8.78
CA ALA A 320 -8.71 -19.05 9.30
C ALA A 320 -9.07 -18.42 10.67
N THR A 321 -8.09 -18.10 11.52
CA THR A 321 -8.35 -17.48 12.83
C THR A 321 -8.77 -16.03 12.72
N LYS A 322 -8.29 -15.32 11.69
CA LYS A 322 -8.67 -13.93 11.40
C LYS A 322 -9.91 -13.83 10.53
N THR A 323 -10.16 -14.81 9.66
CA THR A 323 -11.38 -14.88 8.86
C THR A 323 -12.60 -15.11 9.74
N LYS A 324 -13.68 -14.37 9.49
CA LYS A 324 -14.98 -14.51 10.17
C LYS A 324 -16.06 -14.78 9.14
N GLU A 325 -17.03 -15.61 9.50
CA GLU A 325 -18.23 -15.87 8.72
C GLU A 325 -19.42 -15.16 9.38
N LEU A 326 -20.16 -14.38 8.60
CA LEU A 326 -21.40 -13.73 9.02
C LEU A 326 -22.52 -14.21 8.09
N ILE A 327 -23.58 -14.79 8.64
CA ILE A 327 -24.75 -15.23 7.87
C ILE A 327 -25.91 -14.30 8.20
N VAL A 328 -26.49 -13.70 7.17
CA VAL A 328 -27.65 -12.82 7.29
C VAL A 328 -28.86 -13.57 6.74
N ASP A 329 -29.80 -13.94 7.62
CA ASP A 329 -31.00 -14.70 7.27
C ASP A 329 -32.25 -14.15 7.96
N PHE A 330 -33.21 -13.67 7.17
CA PHE A 330 -34.47 -13.09 7.65
C PHE A 330 -35.68 -14.03 7.51
N ARG A 331 -35.46 -15.31 7.18
CA ARG A 331 -36.55 -16.28 7.03
C ARG A 331 -37.16 -16.60 8.41
N LYS A 332 -38.50 -16.66 8.48
CA LYS A 332 -39.27 -16.93 9.72
C LYS A 332 -39.28 -18.41 10.15
N SER A 333 -38.95 -19.31 9.23
CA SER A 333 -38.84 -20.75 9.49
C SER A 333 -37.48 -21.03 10.10
N ASN A 334 -37.41 -21.92 11.09
CA ASN A 334 -36.17 -22.31 11.81
C ASN A 334 -35.14 -22.81 10.79
N SER A 335 -34.29 -21.90 10.30
CA SER A 335 -33.37 -22.15 9.21
C SER A 335 -32.43 -23.28 9.58
N SER A 336 -32.30 -24.26 8.68
CA SER A 336 -31.27 -25.29 8.73
C SER A 336 -29.93 -24.64 9.08
N ARG A 337 -29.33 -25.04 10.21
CA ARG A 337 -28.02 -24.54 10.62
C ARG A 337 -27.01 -24.90 9.54
N HIS A 338 -26.57 -23.90 8.79
CA HIS A 338 -25.52 -24.03 7.79
C HIS A 338 -24.28 -24.67 8.42
N SER A 339 -23.68 -25.64 7.74
CA SER A 339 -22.50 -26.33 8.28
C SER A 339 -21.33 -25.34 8.42
N PRO A 340 -20.41 -25.52 9.39
CA PRO A 340 -19.24 -24.67 9.50
C PRO A 340 -18.35 -24.71 8.25
N ILE A 341 -17.68 -23.60 7.95
CA ILE A 341 -16.64 -23.54 6.91
C ILE A 341 -15.29 -23.94 7.50
N TYR A 342 -14.46 -24.58 6.69
CA TYR A 342 -13.08 -24.90 7.02
C TYR A 342 -12.12 -24.30 5.98
N ILE A 343 -11.08 -23.62 6.46
CA ILE A 343 -9.97 -23.13 5.64
C ILE A 343 -8.71 -23.81 6.17
N ASN A 344 -7.95 -24.51 5.30
CA ASN A 344 -6.75 -25.27 5.71
C ASN A 344 -7.01 -26.18 6.91
N ARG A 345 -8.15 -26.90 6.91
CA ARG A 345 -8.63 -27.77 8.01
C ARG A 345 -8.95 -27.06 9.34
N SER A 346 -8.81 -25.74 9.39
CA SER A 346 -9.18 -24.92 10.55
C SER A 346 -10.59 -24.39 10.39
N LYS A 347 -11.43 -24.58 11.42
CA LYS A 347 -12.80 -24.09 11.46
C LYS A 347 -12.81 -22.55 11.47
N VAL A 348 -13.57 -21.94 10.56
CA VAL A 348 -13.80 -20.49 10.55
C VAL A 348 -14.81 -20.13 11.63
N GLU A 349 -14.55 -19.05 12.36
CA GLU A 349 -15.46 -18.58 13.42
C GLU A 349 -16.68 -17.90 12.78
N ARG A 350 -17.88 -18.38 13.13
CA ARG A 350 -19.14 -17.73 12.81
C ARG A 350 -19.47 -16.70 13.88
N VAL A 351 -19.77 -15.47 13.47
CA VAL A 351 -20.04 -14.34 14.36
C VAL A 351 -21.41 -13.75 14.08
N SER A 352 -22.04 -13.15 15.09
CA SER A 352 -23.31 -12.43 14.96
C SER A 352 -23.12 -10.95 14.61
N SER A 353 -21.90 -10.42 14.74
CA SER A 353 -21.53 -9.11 14.25
C SER A 353 -20.03 -9.04 13.98
N PHE A 354 -19.66 -8.25 12.96
CA PHE A 354 -18.27 -8.00 12.59
C PHE A 354 -18.06 -6.53 12.21
N LYS A 355 -16.84 -6.04 12.43
CA LYS A 355 -16.45 -4.67 12.06
C LYS A 355 -15.83 -4.67 10.67
N PHE A 356 -16.60 -4.23 9.68
CA PHE A 356 -16.17 -4.12 8.29
C PHE A 356 -15.86 -2.66 7.94
N LEU A 357 -14.62 -2.36 7.54
CA LEU A 357 -14.14 -1.01 7.14
C LEU A 357 -14.52 0.13 8.10
N GLY A 358 -14.64 -0.16 9.40
CA GLY A 358 -14.99 0.83 10.42
C GLY A 358 -16.44 0.78 10.90
N VAL A 359 -17.33 0.08 10.19
CA VAL A 359 -18.75 -0.06 10.49
C VAL A 359 -19.04 -1.43 11.08
N HIS A 360 -19.82 -1.51 12.15
CA HIS A 360 -20.31 -2.79 12.66
C HIS A 360 -21.52 -3.25 11.86
N ILE A 361 -21.41 -4.42 11.24
CA ILE A 361 -22.50 -5.11 10.54
C ILE A 361 -22.93 -6.28 11.42
N SER A 362 -24.22 -6.39 11.68
CA SER A 362 -24.83 -7.44 12.50
C SER A 362 -25.59 -8.44 11.62
N GLU A 363 -25.73 -9.69 12.07
CA GLU A 363 -26.44 -10.75 11.34
C GLU A 363 -27.93 -10.43 11.12
N ASP A 364 -28.51 -9.63 12.02
CA ASP A 364 -29.87 -9.11 11.97
C ASP A 364 -29.96 -7.75 11.25
N LEU A 365 -28.83 -7.25 10.72
CA LEU A 365 -28.64 -5.91 10.18
C LEU A 365 -29.07 -4.78 11.14
N SER A 366 -29.08 -5.04 12.45
CA SER A 366 -29.35 -4.00 13.43
C SER A 366 -28.16 -3.06 13.59
N TRP A 367 -28.45 -1.76 13.62
CA TRP A 367 -27.44 -0.71 13.76
C TRP A 367 -27.07 -0.41 15.21
N HIS A 368 -27.68 -1.08 16.20
CA HIS A 368 -27.52 -0.78 17.62
C HIS A 368 -26.06 -0.85 18.09
N LEU A 369 -25.33 -1.91 17.70
CA LEU A 369 -23.92 -2.08 18.08
C LEU A 369 -23.04 -1.01 17.43
N ASN A 370 -23.29 -0.68 16.17
CA ASN A 370 -22.60 0.39 15.48
C ASN A 370 -22.85 1.74 16.16
N THR A 371 -24.12 2.11 16.33
CA THR A 371 -24.55 3.38 16.95
C THR A 371 -24.02 3.53 18.37
N SER A 372 -24.14 2.51 19.21
CA SER A 372 -23.62 2.56 20.59
C SER A 372 -22.09 2.73 20.62
N THR A 373 -21.36 2.06 19.72
CA THR A 373 -19.91 2.20 19.59
C THR A 373 -19.51 3.60 19.13
N LEU A 374 -20.25 4.18 18.17
CA LEU A 374 -20.05 5.54 17.70
C LEU A 374 -20.32 6.57 18.81
N VAL A 375 -21.44 6.45 19.52
CA VAL A 375 -21.81 7.33 20.64
C VAL A 375 -20.75 7.29 21.73
N ARG A 376 -20.29 6.09 22.13
CA ARG A 376 -19.23 5.94 23.15
C ARG A 376 -17.92 6.63 22.73
N LYS A 377 -17.52 6.50 21.47
CA LYS A 377 -16.31 7.17 20.97
C LYS A 377 -16.50 8.69 20.88
N ALA A 378 -17.68 9.18 20.51
CA ALA A 378 -18.00 10.60 20.57
C ALA A 378 -17.96 11.15 22.01
N GLN A 379 -18.49 10.39 22.99
CA GLN A 379 -18.43 10.73 24.42
C GLN A 379 -16.98 10.82 24.93
N GLN A 380 -16.11 9.90 24.53
CA GLN A 380 -14.68 9.97 24.85
C GLN A 380 -14.03 11.26 24.30
N CYS A 381 -14.35 11.65 23.07
CA CYS A 381 -13.87 12.91 22.49
C CYS A 381 -14.45 14.14 23.20
N LEU A 382 -15.73 14.11 23.60
CA LEU A 382 -16.36 15.17 24.37
C LEU A 382 -15.70 15.37 25.74
N TYR A 383 -15.24 14.31 26.39
CA TYR A 383 -14.47 14.43 27.62
C TYR A 383 -13.18 15.24 27.41
N PHE A 384 -12.45 15.01 26.32
CA PHE A 384 -11.27 15.80 25.98
C PHE A 384 -11.61 17.26 25.64
N LEU A 385 -12.72 17.50 24.93
CA LEU A 385 -13.22 18.85 24.67
C LEU A 385 -13.52 19.58 25.99
N GLY A 386 -14.15 18.89 26.96
CA GLY A 386 -14.42 19.41 28.29
C GLY A 386 -13.14 19.78 29.07
N ARG A 387 -12.09 18.96 28.97
CA ARG A 387 -10.76 19.30 29.54
C ARG A 387 -10.10 20.46 28.81
N PHE A 388 -10.19 20.49 27.48
CA PHE A 388 -9.62 21.55 26.64
C PHE A 388 -10.28 22.91 26.92
N LYS A 389 -11.59 22.93 27.21
CA LYS A 389 -12.31 24.14 27.63
C LYS A 389 -11.70 24.81 28.87
N LYS A 390 -11.04 24.06 29.77
CA LYS A 390 -10.36 24.61 30.96
C LYS A 390 -9.16 25.51 30.60
N VAL A 391 -8.63 25.40 29.38
CA VAL A 391 -7.54 26.23 28.86
C VAL A 391 -8.09 27.52 28.21
N HIS A 392 -9.39 27.79 28.34
CA HIS A 392 -10.10 28.96 27.80
C HIS A 392 -9.81 29.26 26.31
N PRO A 393 -9.87 28.25 25.41
CA PRO A 393 -9.72 28.48 23.98
C PRO A 393 -10.86 29.34 23.43
N SER A 394 -10.60 30.09 22.36
CA SER A 394 -11.63 30.90 21.70
C SER A 394 -12.78 30.03 21.17
N HIS A 395 -13.98 30.61 21.08
CA HIS A 395 -15.17 29.92 20.58
C HIS A 395 -14.93 29.30 19.19
N LYS A 396 -14.20 30.00 18.30
CA LYS A 396 -13.84 29.49 16.97
C LYS A 396 -12.99 28.22 17.02
N ILE A 397 -12.05 28.12 17.97
CA ILE A 397 -11.21 26.92 18.14
C ILE A 397 -12.05 25.76 18.69
N LEU A 398 -12.98 26.00 19.63
CA LEU A 398 -13.89 24.98 20.14
C LEU A 398 -14.81 24.43 19.06
N THR A 399 -15.43 25.30 18.25
CA THR A 399 -16.28 24.89 17.12
C THR A 399 -15.49 24.09 16.09
N ASN A 400 -14.28 24.53 15.74
CA ASN A 400 -13.42 23.79 14.80
C ASN A 400 -13.02 22.42 15.36
N PHE A 401 -12.66 22.33 16.65
CA PHE A 401 -12.32 21.05 17.28
C PHE A 401 -13.52 20.08 17.26
N TYR A 402 -14.71 20.56 17.62
CA TYR A 402 -15.94 19.77 17.56
C TYR A 402 -16.20 19.25 16.14
N ARG A 403 -16.17 20.14 15.14
CA ARG A 403 -16.39 19.80 13.72
C ARG A 403 -15.37 18.77 13.22
N CYS A 404 -14.10 18.99 13.49
CA CYS A 404 -13.02 18.14 13.00
C CYS A 404 -12.97 16.76 13.65
N ILE A 405 -13.38 16.63 14.92
CA ILE A 405 -13.14 15.39 15.69
C ILE A 405 -14.44 14.65 16.00
N ILE A 406 -15.48 15.35 16.44
CA ILE A 406 -16.74 14.73 16.88
C ILE A 406 -17.71 14.62 15.70
N GLU A 407 -17.98 15.74 15.02
CA GLU A 407 -18.91 15.76 13.89
C GLU A 407 -18.40 14.94 12.71
N SER A 408 -17.11 15.08 12.34
CA SER A 408 -16.49 14.26 11.29
C SER A 408 -16.63 12.76 11.56
N PHE A 409 -16.53 12.34 12.81
CA PHE A 409 -16.64 10.93 13.17
C PHE A 409 -18.09 10.43 13.11
N LEU A 410 -19.03 11.19 13.70
CA LEU A 410 -20.45 10.85 13.66
C LEU A 410 -21.00 10.79 12.24
N THR A 411 -20.59 11.73 11.37
CA THR A 411 -21.06 11.80 9.98
C THR A 411 -20.38 10.79 9.07
N SER A 412 -19.14 10.38 9.33
CA SER A 412 -18.41 9.39 8.51
C SER A 412 -19.07 8.01 8.44
N SER A 413 -19.90 7.68 9.43
CA SER A 413 -20.51 6.36 9.58
C SER A 413 -22.00 6.34 9.24
N MET A 414 -22.55 7.49 8.82
CA MET A 414 -23.92 7.61 8.36
C MET A 414 -23.95 7.40 6.86
N VAL A 415 -24.58 6.31 6.42
CA VAL A 415 -24.98 6.16 5.02
C VAL A 415 -26.04 7.23 4.77
N LYS A 416 -25.72 8.23 3.95
CA LYS A 416 -26.74 9.17 3.47
C LYS A 416 -27.60 8.41 2.47
N GLU A 417 -28.88 8.26 2.80
CA GLU A 417 -29.92 7.85 1.83
C GLU A 417 -29.99 8.80 0.64
#